data_AF-A0A0G0F9D6-F1
#
_entry.id   AF-A0A0G0F9D6-F1
#
_cell.length_a   1.000
_cell.length_b   1.000
_cell.length_c   1.000
_cell.angle_alpha   90.00
_cell.angle_beta   90.00
_cell.angle_gamma   90.00
#
_symmetry.space_group_name_H-M   'P 1'
#
loop_
_entity.id
_entity.type
_entity.pdbx_description
1 polymer ?
#
loop_
_entity_poly.entity_id
_entity_poly.type
_entity_poly.pdbx_seq_one_letter_code
_entity_poly.pdbx_strand_id
1 'polypeptide(L)'
;MFIRKRKVKLKNGVISEIYQAVFSYRHEGKVKQDVVGLGKYSNPKKYLQDWELYLVKMDEDLNIPLGNYKEIRYSKLFKTSIIFKVPLSVAQKKRANLMRRYEKEKSKCTKLKKLCNKIK
;
A
#
# COMPACT_ATOMS: atom_id res chain seq x y z
N MET A 1 -22.23 -3.69 0.53
CA MET A 1 -20.97 -3.62 -0.26
C MET A 1 -20.86 -4.89 -1.08
N PHE A 2 -20.29 -4.82 -2.27
CA PHE A 2 -20.00 -6.02 -3.07
C PHE A 2 -18.56 -5.99 -3.60
N ILE A 3 -18.07 -7.15 -4.03
CA ILE A 3 -16.73 -7.30 -4.60
C ILE A 3 -16.85 -7.33 -6.12
N ARG A 4 -16.16 -6.40 -6.78
CA ARG A 4 -16.04 -6.37 -8.23
C ARG A 4 -14.69 -6.95 -8.65
N LYS A 5 -14.73 -8.04 -9.41
CA LYS A 5 -13.56 -8.62 -10.09
C LYS A 5 -13.35 -7.92 -11.43
N ARG A 6 -12.11 -7.54 -11.75
CA ARG A 6 -11.73 -6.96 -13.05
C ARG A 6 -10.52 -7.70 -13.62
N LYS A 7 -10.55 -7.93 -14.92
CA LYS A 7 -9.37 -8.37 -15.69
C LYS A 7 -8.68 -7.14 -16.26
N VAL A 8 -7.38 -7.02 -16.06
CA VAL A 8 -6.56 -5.90 -16.53
C VAL A 8 -5.40 -6.46 -17.35
N LYS A 9 -5.24 -5.96 -18.58
CA LYS A 9 -4.10 -6.30 -19.42
C LYS A 9 -2.90 -5.46 -18.99
N LEU A 10 -1.84 -6.11 -18.55
CA LEU A 10 -0.58 -5.47 -18.18
C LEU A 10 0.23 -5.11 -19.44
N LYS A 11 1.23 -4.23 -19.29
CA LYS A 11 2.07 -3.77 -20.41
C LYS A 11 2.82 -4.90 -21.13
N ASN A 12 3.12 -5.99 -20.42
CA ASN A 12 3.75 -7.20 -20.97
C ASN A 12 2.75 -8.18 -21.60
N GLY A 13 1.49 -7.78 -21.81
CA GLY A 13 0.45 -8.60 -22.43
C GLY A 13 -0.25 -9.58 -21.47
N VAL A 14 0.25 -9.78 -20.26
CA VAL A 14 -0.34 -10.68 -19.26
C VAL A 14 -1.66 -10.12 -18.74
N ILE A 15 -2.68 -10.98 -18.64
CA ILE A 15 -3.97 -10.63 -18.02
C ILE A 15 -3.86 -10.87 -16.52
N SER A 16 -4.00 -9.81 -15.73
CA SER A 16 -4.04 -9.87 -14.27
C SER A 16 -5.46 -9.69 -13.76
N GLU A 17 -5.82 -10.42 -12.72
CA GLU A 17 -7.11 -10.28 -12.04
C GLU A 17 -6.95 -9.40 -10.80
N ILE A 18 -7.76 -8.35 -10.73
CA ILE A 18 -7.82 -7.45 -9.58
C ILE A 18 -9.23 -7.38 -9.00
N TYR A 19 -9.33 -7.18 -7.70
CA TYR A 19 -10.57 -7.07 -6.96
C TYR A 19 -10.74 -5.64 -6.44
N GLN A 20 -12.00 -5.23 -6.29
CA GLN A 20 -12.38 -3.92 -5.77
C GLN A 20 -13.56 -4.08 -4.81
N ALA A 21 -13.48 -3.46 -3.65
CA ALA A 21 -14.62 -3.28 -2.77
C ALA A 21 -15.42 -2.06 -3.24
N VAL A 22 -16.70 -2.27 -3.54
CA VAL A 22 -17.60 -1.22 -4.02
C VAL A 22 -18.76 -1.06 -3.05
N PHE A 23 -18.97 0.18 -2.60
CA PHE A 23 -20.11 0.55 -1.78
C PHE A 23 -20.91 1.66 -2.47
N SER A 24 -22.10 1.31 -2.91
CA SER A 24 -23.04 2.24 -3.53
C SER A 24 -23.96 2.86 -2.46
N TYR A 25 -24.20 4.15 -2.53
CA TYR A 25 -25.13 4.88 -1.65
C TYR A 25 -25.82 6.01 -2.43
N ARG A 26 -26.98 6.46 -1.94
CA ARG A 26 -27.65 7.66 -2.48
C ARG A 26 -27.22 8.89 -1.70
N HIS A 27 -26.98 9.99 -2.40
CA HIS A 27 -26.71 11.29 -1.82
C HIS A 27 -27.28 12.36 -2.77
N GLU A 28 -28.16 13.22 -2.26
CA GLU A 28 -28.85 14.25 -3.04
C GLU A 28 -29.55 13.68 -4.30
N GLY A 29 -30.25 12.56 -4.14
CA GLY A 29 -30.96 11.90 -5.25
C GLY A 29 -30.06 11.16 -6.25
N LYS A 30 -28.74 11.32 -6.21
CA LYS A 30 -27.78 10.64 -7.10
C LYS A 30 -27.17 9.41 -6.44
N VAL A 31 -26.93 8.35 -7.22
CA VAL A 31 -26.17 7.18 -6.77
C VAL A 31 -24.68 7.50 -6.82
N LYS A 32 -24.02 7.51 -5.67
CA LYS A 32 -22.56 7.64 -5.53
C LYS A 32 -21.96 6.27 -5.21
N GLN A 33 -20.69 6.08 -5.56
CA GLN A 33 -19.95 4.85 -5.29
C GLN A 33 -18.61 5.17 -4.65
N ASP A 34 -18.36 4.58 -3.48
CA ASP A 34 -17.03 4.51 -2.89
C ASP A 34 -16.37 3.21 -3.37
N VAL A 35 -15.22 3.35 -4.04
CA VAL A 35 -14.47 2.22 -4.59
C VAL A 35 -13.09 2.17 -3.94
N VAL A 36 -12.77 1.03 -3.33
CA VAL A 36 -11.41 0.75 -2.82
C VAL A 36 -10.83 -0.43 -3.58
N GLY A 37 -9.66 -0.24 -4.17
CA GLY A 37 -8.92 -1.32 -4.84
C GLY A 37 -8.36 -2.29 -3.80
N LEU A 38 -8.61 -3.58 -4.01
CA LEU A 38 -8.10 -4.67 -3.17
C LEU A 38 -6.92 -5.40 -3.81
N GLY A 39 -6.53 -5.03 -5.03
CA GLY A 39 -5.46 -5.73 -5.76
C GLY A 39 -5.81 -7.21 -5.95
N LYS A 40 -4.95 -8.13 -5.50
CA LYS A 40 -5.18 -9.58 -5.61
C LYS A 40 -6.18 -10.15 -4.59
N TYR A 41 -6.66 -9.35 -3.64
CA TYR A 41 -7.46 -9.85 -2.53
C TYR A 41 -8.96 -9.86 -2.85
N SER A 42 -9.56 -11.05 -2.85
CA SER A 42 -11.02 -11.20 -3.00
C SER A 42 -11.78 -10.88 -1.70
N ASN A 43 -11.13 -10.93 -0.54
CA ASN A 43 -11.72 -10.67 0.78
C ASN A 43 -11.20 -9.34 1.37
N PRO A 44 -12.07 -8.33 1.54
CA PRO A 44 -11.71 -7.03 2.12
C PRO A 44 -11.20 -7.10 3.56
N LYS A 45 -11.74 -7.99 4.40
CA LYS A 45 -11.32 -8.12 5.81
C LYS A 45 -9.89 -8.65 5.90
N LYS A 46 -9.57 -9.67 5.09
CA LYS A 46 -8.21 -10.19 4.98
C LYS A 46 -7.25 -9.14 4.44
N TYR A 47 -7.66 -8.41 3.40
CA TYR A 47 -6.83 -7.32 2.88
C TYR A 47 -6.59 -6.22 3.92
N LEU A 48 -7.61 -5.86 4.69
CA LEU A 48 -7.50 -4.86 5.76
C LEU A 48 -6.50 -5.31 6.84
N GLN A 49 -6.55 -6.57 7.29
CA GLN A 49 -5.61 -7.12 8.26
C GLN A 49 -4.16 -7.07 7.75
N ASP A 50 -3.92 -7.57 6.53
CA ASP A 50 -2.59 -7.53 5.91
C ASP A 50 -2.10 -6.08 5.73
N TRP A 51 -3.00 -5.15 5.43
CA TRP A 51 -2.67 -3.74 5.24
C TRP A 51 -2.38 -3.04 6.57
N GLU A 52 -3.11 -3.34 7.65
CA GLU A 52 -2.82 -2.86 8.99
C GLU A 52 -1.43 -3.33 9.44
N LEU A 53 -1.08 -4.61 9.20
CA LEU A 53 0.27 -5.12 9.47
C LEU A 53 1.35 -4.42 8.61
N TYR A 54 1.05 -4.14 7.35
CA TYR A 54 1.95 -3.37 6.48
C TYR A 54 2.18 -1.95 7.01
N LEU A 55 1.16 -1.28 7.53
CA LEU A 55 1.29 0.05 8.13
C LEU A 55 2.12 0.01 9.41
N VAL A 56 1.99 -1.02 10.25
CA VAL A 56 2.85 -1.20 11.44
C VAL A 56 4.32 -1.29 11.03
N LYS A 57 4.65 -2.13 10.04
CA LYS A 57 6.03 -2.24 9.52
C LYS A 57 6.55 -0.93 8.94
N MET A 58 5.71 -0.18 8.22
CA MET A 58 6.11 1.13 7.70
C MET A 58 6.38 2.15 8.83
N ASP A 59 5.61 2.09 9.92
CA ASP A 59 5.82 2.94 11.09
C ASP A 59 7.14 2.59 11.80
N GLU A 60 7.44 1.29 11.94
CA GLU A 60 8.74 0.81 12.42
C GLU A 60 9.90 1.34 11.55
N ASP A 61 9.79 1.25 10.23
CA ASP A 61 10.78 1.78 9.27
C ASP A 61 10.97 3.30 9.40
N LEU A 62 9.88 4.02 9.69
CA LEU A 62 9.89 5.46 9.92
C LEU A 62 10.59 5.85 11.22
N ASN A 63 10.60 4.97 12.21
CA ASN A 63 11.23 5.19 13.50
C ASN A 63 12.74 4.84 13.51
N ILE A 64 13.25 4.24 12.44
CA ILE A 64 14.68 3.96 12.29
C ILE A 64 15.48 5.29 12.34
N PRO A 65 16.50 5.41 13.21
CA PRO A 65 17.38 6.57 13.24
C PRO A 65 18.05 6.81 11.88
N LEU A 66 18.14 8.07 11.45
CA LEU A 66 18.69 8.41 10.12
C LEU A 66 20.12 7.88 9.90
N GLY A 67 20.94 7.82 10.95
CA GLY A 67 22.30 7.26 10.90
C GLY A 67 22.37 5.75 10.64
N ASN A 68 21.24 5.04 10.77
CA ASN A 68 21.12 3.60 10.56
C ASN A 68 20.58 3.25 9.17
N TYR A 69 20.29 4.25 8.31
CA TYR A 69 19.86 4.00 6.95
C TYR A 69 21.02 3.39 6.14
N LYS A 70 20.78 2.20 5.62
CA LYS A 70 21.74 1.44 4.81
C LYS A 70 21.15 1.16 3.44
N GLU A 71 22.01 1.16 2.42
CA GLU A 71 21.68 0.67 1.08
C GLU A 71 22.44 -0.61 0.82
N ILE A 72 21.73 -1.63 0.35
CA ILE A 72 22.33 -2.87 -0.14
C ILE A 72 22.45 -2.73 -1.65
N ARG A 73 23.68 -2.84 -2.18
CA ARG A 73 23.93 -2.88 -3.62
C ARG A 73 24.59 -4.19 -3.98
N TYR A 74 24.04 -4.88 -4.96
CA TYR A 74 24.63 -6.09 -5.49
C TYR A 74 25.80 -5.73 -6.42
N SER A 75 27.00 -6.23 -6.11
CA SER A 75 28.15 -6.13 -6.99
C SER A 75 28.27 -7.41 -7.81
N LYS A 76 28.10 -7.29 -9.13
CA LYS A 76 28.31 -8.41 -10.06
C LYS A 76 29.75 -8.91 -10.06
N LEU A 77 30.72 -8.00 -9.85
CA LEU A 77 32.15 -8.31 -9.87
C LEU A 77 32.53 -9.27 -8.73
N PHE A 78 31.99 -9.02 -7.53
CA PHE A 78 32.27 -9.82 -6.34
C PHE A 78 31.18 -10.86 -6.06
N LYS A 79 30.17 -10.97 -6.94
CA LYS A 79 28.95 -11.78 -6.77
C LYS A 79 28.32 -11.66 -5.37
N THR A 80 28.45 -10.51 -4.73
CA THR A 80 28.06 -10.29 -3.33
C THR A 80 27.34 -8.97 -3.13
N SER A 81 26.60 -8.89 -2.02
CA SER A 81 25.88 -7.68 -1.62
C SER A 81 26.75 -6.83 -0.69
N ILE A 82 26.98 -5.58 -1.07
CA ILE A 82 27.74 -4.63 -0.28
C ILE A 82 26.77 -3.66 0.39
N ILE A 83 27.00 -3.41 1.68
CA ILE A 83 26.16 -2.53 2.49
C ILE A 83 26.84 -1.17 2.63
N PHE A 84 26.19 -0.12 2.16
CA PHE A 84 26.68 1.26 2.26
C PHE A 84 25.86 2.04 3.29
N LYS A 85 26.54 2.86 4.10
CA LYS A 85 25.85 3.88 4.88
C LYS A 85 25.33 4.96 3.93
N VAL A 86 24.06 5.33 4.10
CA VAL A 86 23.43 6.35 3.28
C VAL A 86 23.78 7.74 3.83
N PRO A 87 24.16 8.72 2.98
CA PRO A 87 24.36 10.10 3.43
C PRO A 87 23.11 10.65 4.10
N LEU A 88 23.28 11.49 5.14
CA LEU A 88 22.17 12.01 5.94
C LEU A 88 21.10 12.73 5.10
N SER A 89 21.49 13.52 4.10
CA SER A 89 20.57 14.22 3.20
C SER A 89 19.70 13.25 2.39
N VAL A 90 20.27 12.12 1.96
CA VAL A 90 19.53 11.08 1.24
C VAL A 90 18.63 10.30 2.19
N ALA A 91 19.08 9.99 3.40
CA ALA A 91 18.28 9.35 4.44
C ALA A 91 17.05 10.21 4.81
N GLN A 92 17.22 11.53 4.98
CA GLN A 92 16.13 12.47 5.23
C GLN A 92 15.10 12.48 4.08
N LYS A 93 15.56 12.56 2.82
CA LYS A 93 14.67 12.49 1.65
C LYS A 93 13.90 11.17 1.59
N LYS A 94 14.56 10.05 1.88
CA LYS A 94 13.92 8.73 1.94
C LYS A 94 12.84 8.67 3.03
N ARG A 95 13.15 9.15 4.24
CA ARG A 95 12.19 9.19 5.34
C ARG A 95 10.99 10.08 5.01
N ALA A 96 11.21 11.25 4.42
CA ALA A 96 10.13 12.14 3.98
C ALA A 96 9.22 11.48 2.93
N ASN A 97 9.80 10.77 1.97
CA ASN A 97 9.03 10.01 0.98
C ASN A 97 8.26 8.85 1.61
N LEU A 98 8.87 8.15 2.57
CA LEU A 98 8.22 7.08 3.32
C LEU A 98 7.04 7.62 4.15
N MET A 99 7.20 8.77 4.81
CA MET A 99 6.13 9.46 5.57
C MET A 99 4.94 9.79 4.68
N ARG A 100 5.19 10.45 3.54
CA ARG A 100 4.13 10.79 2.56
C ARG A 100 3.38 9.54 2.08
N ARG A 101 4.11 8.45 1.84
CA ARG A 101 3.51 7.18 1.45
C ARG A 101 2.69 6.59 2.59
N TYR A 102 3.22 6.57 3.80
CA TYR A 102 2.53 6.06 4.99
C TYR A 102 1.19 6.78 5.22
N GLU A 103 1.16 8.11 5.16
CA GLU A 103 -0.08 8.89 5.32
C GLU A 103 -1.12 8.55 4.24
N LYS A 104 -0.66 8.43 2.99
CA LYS A 104 -1.53 8.04 1.86
C LYS A 104 -2.13 6.64 2.07
N GLU A 105 -1.31 5.69 2.49
CA GLU A 105 -1.74 4.30 2.74
C GLU A 105 -2.66 4.22 3.97
N LYS A 106 -2.36 4.97 5.05
CA LYS A 106 -3.21 5.08 6.25
C LYS A 106 -4.59 5.64 5.95
N SER A 107 -4.68 6.66 5.10
CA SER A 107 -5.95 7.22 4.64
C SER A 107 -6.80 6.18 3.87
N LYS A 108 -6.18 5.42 2.97
CA LYS A 108 -6.87 4.33 2.24
C LYS A 108 -7.33 3.21 3.16
N CYS A 109 -6.47 2.79 4.09
CA CYS A 109 -6.80 1.77 5.09
C CYS A 109 -8.01 2.19 5.94
N THR A 110 -8.04 3.46 6.36
CA THR A 110 -9.19 4.05 7.08
C THR A 110 -10.47 4.00 6.26
N LYS A 111 -10.41 4.32 4.96
CA LYS A 111 -11.57 4.20 4.05
C LYS A 111 -12.06 2.77 3.96
N LEU A 112 -11.16 1.81 3.78
CA LEU A 112 -11.51 0.39 3.72
C LEU A 112 -12.16 -0.09 5.03
N LYS A 113 -11.59 0.30 6.18
CA LYS A 113 -12.14 -0.01 7.51
C LYS A 113 -13.56 0.52 7.68
N LYS A 114 -13.82 1.76 7.27
CA LYS A 114 -15.19 2.34 7.25
C LYS A 114 -16.14 1.52 6.37
N LEU A 115 -15.69 1.08 5.19
CA LEU A 115 -16.51 0.25 4.30
C LEU A 115 -16.81 -1.13 4.89
N CYS A 116 -15.84 -1.76 5.52
CA CYS A 116 -16.03 -3.04 6.20
C CYS A 116 -17.00 -2.93 7.39
N ASN A 117 -16.93 -1.84 8.16
CA ASN A 117 -17.79 -1.64 9.33
C ASN A 117 -19.24 -1.26 8.99
N LYS A 118 -19.50 -0.70 7.80
CA LYS A 118 -20.86 -0.41 7.32
C LYS A 118 -21.68 -1.66 6.98
N ILE A 119 -21.04 -2.82 6.98
CA ILE A 119 -21.65 -4.13 6.75
C ILE A 119 -21.69 -4.82 8.11
N LYS A 120 -22.68 -4.45 8.93
CA LYS A 120 -23.08 -5.26 10.08
C LYS A 120 -24.23 -6.14 9.63
#